data_AF-A0A7C1KAW2-F1
#
_entry.id   AF-A0A7C1KAW2-F1
#
_cell.length_a   1.000
_cell.length_b   1.000
_cell.length_c   1.000
_cell.angle_alpha   90.00
_cell.angle_beta   90.00
_cell.angle_gamma   90.00
#
_symmetry.space_group_name_H-M   'P 1'
#
loop_
_entity.id
_entity.type
_entity.pdbx_description
1 polymer ?
#
loop_
_entity_poly.entity_id
_entity_poly.type
_entity_poly.pdbx_seq_one_letter_code
_entity_poly.pdbx_strand_id
1 'polypeptide(L)'
;MGWFNDLGIRWKLLGGFGALLAALLAVGGLGLHQFLAAEAATERVAGVEMAAVETALDAQVQLLTMQRELRQALLVDGEEARRAWQAAFKTAEERLTADLARLNELLAGSAEAGRLDALRTTYDAWTPTRSKAFELAVQGDIAGSKQVLFGAENVRAYNAVNNAIGDLVQAKRARAAAVVADTKAADRRTEVVMAMVMAVAVAVGAGIALVVSRRITRGVQLVGTMLSSLADHCVTSLARGLEAFARGDLTVHVEPVAQPIAWRGRDELGRMAETANTLLDRIRAAVASYEQARRDLQELVGQIQRAAGDVAESSAQLGQAANQTGTAVQQVSSAVQGIAAGAQDTSTSA
;
A
#
# COMPACT_ATOMS: atom_id res chain seq x y z
N MET A 1 19.17 -10.83 -2.86
CA MET A 1 18.26 -10.31 -3.93
C MET A 1 17.91 -11.34 -5.02
N GLY A 2 18.59 -12.50 -5.12
CA GLY A 2 18.26 -13.53 -6.13
C GLY A 2 16.84 -14.09 -6.04
N TRP A 3 16.34 -14.37 -4.83
CA TRP A 3 14.98 -14.91 -4.64
C TRP A 3 13.92 -14.04 -5.32
N PHE A 4 14.02 -12.71 -5.19
CA PHE A 4 13.02 -11.80 -5.76
C PHE A 4 13.01 -11.85 -7.30
N ASN A 5 14.12 -12.22 -7.94
CA ASN A 5 14.18 -12.35 -9.39
C ASN A 5 13.40 -13.56 -9.89
N ASP A 6 13.39 -14.64 -9.12
CA ASP A 6 12.76 -15.92 -9.51
C ASP A 6 11.26 -15.99 -9.16
N LEU A 7 10.79 -15.04 -8.34
CA LEU A 7 9.38 -14.96 -7.98
C LEU A 7 8.53 -14.51 -9.18
N GLY A 8 7.41 -15.17 -9.42
CA GLY A 8 6.50 -14.77 -10.49
C GLY A 8 5.93 -13.36 -10.31
N ILE A 9 5.56 -12.69 -11.40
CA ILE A 9 4.99 -11.33 -11.41
C ILE A 9 3.77 -11.23 -10.48
N ARG A 10 2.90 -12.25 -10.50
CA ARG A 10 1.73 -12.32 -9.63
C ARG A 10 2.10 -12.22 -8.15
N TRP A 11 3.12 -12.95 -7.71
CA TRP A 11 3.55 -12.94 -6.31
C TRP A 11 4.29 -11.66 -5.93
N LYS A 12 5.00 -11.03 -6.87
CA LYS A 12 5.58 -9.69 -6.68
C LYS A 12 4.50 -8.64 -6.44
N LEU A 13 3.42 -8.66 -7.22
CA LEU A 13 2.28 -7.76 -7.08
C LEU A 13 1.49 -8.05 -5.80
N LEU A 14 1.15 -9.30 -5.53
CA LEU A 14 0.44 -9.69 -4.30
C LEU A 14 1.23 -9.32 -3.04
N GLY A 15 2.56 -9.49 -3.04
CA GLY A 15 3.41 -9.05 -1.93
C GLY A 15 3.37 -7.54 -1.74
N GLY A 16 3.47 -6.76 -2.82
CA GLY A 16 3.41 -5.30 -2.76
C GLY A 16 2.06 -4.76 -2.30
N PHE A 17 0.96 -5.20 -2.93
CA PHE A 17 -0.39 -4.82 -2.55
C PHE A 17 -0.77 -5.35 -1.16
N GLY A 18 -0.36 -6.57 -0.83
CA GLY A 18 -0.59 -7.16 0.49
C GLY A 18 0.08 -6.36 1.61
N ALA A 19 1.33 -5.92 1.41
CA ALA A 19 2.01 -5.06 2.37
C ALA A 19 1.31 -3.71 2.55
N LEU A 20 0.84 -3.09 1.45
CA LEU A 20 0.04 -1.85 1.49
C LEU A 20 -1.28 -2.03 2.23
N LEU A 21 -2.02 -3.10 1.94
CA LEU A 21 -3.29 -3.41 2.61
C LEU A 21 -3.08 -3.71 4.11
N ALA A 22 -2.05 -4.47 4.45
CA ALA A 22 -1.71 -4.73 5.85
C ALA A 22 -1.34 -3.44 6.60
N ALA A 23 -0.58 -2.54 5.97
CA ALA A 23 -0.28 -1.23 6.55
C ALA A 23 -1.55 -0.38 6.71
N LEU A 24 -2.45 -0.39 5.73
CA LEU A 24 -3.72 0.34 5.81
C LEU A 24 -4.63 -0.20 6.91
N LEU A 25 -4.69 -1.53 7.08
CA LEU A 25 -5.40 -2.16 8.19
C LEU A 25 -4.78 -1.81 9.54
N ALA A 26 -3.45 -1.77 9.63
CA ALA A 26 -2.77 -1.39 10.87
C ALA A 26 -3.06 0.07 11.24
N VAL A 27 -2.96 1.00 10.28
CA VAL A 27 -3.27 2.42 10.48
C VAL A 27 -4.75 2.61 10.82
N GLY A 28 -5.65 1.98 10.07
CA GLY A 28 -7.09 2.04 10.32
C GLY A 28 -7.48 1.44 11.67
N GLY A 29 -6.88 0.32 12.06
CA GLY A 29 -7.12 -0.33 13.35
C GLY A 29 -6.62 0.49 14.53
N LEU A 30 -5.43 1.07 14.44
CA LEU A 30 -4.90 1.99 15.46
C LEU A 30 -5.77 3.25 15.58
N GLY A 31 -6.19 3.82 14.45
CA GLY A 31 -7.10 4.96 14.43
C GLY A 31 -8.46 4.66 15.08
N LEU A 32 -9.05 3.51 14.76
CA LEU A 32 -10.32 3.07 15.35
C LEU A 32 -10.20 2.81 16.85
N HIS A 33 -9.12 2.16 17.29
CA HIS A 33 -8.87 1.95 18.71
C HIS A 33 -8.78 3.28 19.48
N GLN A 34 -8.08 4.28 18.94
CA GLN A 34 -8.02 5.59 19.59
C GLN A 34 -9.35 6.33 19.59
N PHE A 35 -10.12 6.23 18.51
CA PHE A 35 -11.45 6.82 18.47
C PHE A 35 -12.35 6.25 19.59
N LEU A 36 -12.37 4.93 19.75
CA LEU A 36 -13.13 4.26 20.82
C LEU A 36 -12.60 4.62 22.23
N ALA A 37 -11.28 4.76 22.39
CA ALA A 37 -10.69 5.17 23.66
C ALA A 37 -11.04 6.63 24.02
N ALA A 38 -11.06 7.53 23.03
CA ALA A 38 -11.44 8.92 23.21
C ALA A 38 -12.94 9.07 23.52
N GLU A 39 -13.79 8.28 22.88
CA GLU A 39 -15.22 8.20 23.17
C GLU A 39 -15.47 7.74 24.61
N ALA A 40 -14.85 6.63 25.03
CA ALA A 40 -14.95 6.13 26.40
C ALA A 40 -14.40 7.13 27.46
N ALA A 41 -13.34 7.86 27.13
CA ALA A 41 -12.82 8.91 28.00
C ALA A 41 -13.79 10.09 28.13
N THR A 42 -14.44 10.48 27.04
CA THR A 42 -15.45 11.55 27.00
C THR A 42 -16.69 11.15 27.80
N GLU A 43 -17.20 9.93 27.60
CA GLU A 43 -18.32 9.39 28.38
C GLU A 43 -17.99 9.32 29.87
N ARG A 44 -16.76 8.93 30.24
CA ARG A 44 -16.33 8.89 31.64
C ARG A 44 -16.29 10.29 32.26
N VAL A 45 -15.75 11.28 31.54
CA VAL A 45 -15.71 12.67 32.03
C VAL A 45 -17.12 13.23 32.18
N ALA A 46 -17.99 13.06 31.18
CA ALA A 46 -19.34 13.60 31.22
C ALA A 46 -20.24 12.85 32.23
N GLY A 47 -20.28 11.52 32.14
CA GLY A 47 -21.22 10.67 32.88
C GLY A 47 -20.83 10.39 34.33
N VAL A 48 -19.55 10.49 34.69
CA VAL A 48 -19.08 10.18 36.05
C VAL A 48 -18.43 11.39 36.71
N GLU A 49 -17.38 11.96 36.09
CA GLU A 49 -16.60 13.03 36.73
C GLU A 49 -17.42 14.32 36.90
N MET A 50 -18.06 14.80 35.83
CA MET A 50 -18.87 16.01 35.86
C MET A 50 -20.20 15.82 36.60
N ALA A 51 -20.85 14.66 36.44
CA ALA A 51 -22.04 14.33 37.23
C ALA A 51 -21.76 14.35 38.74
N ALA A 52 -20.59 13.89 39.18
CA ALA A 52 -20.19 13.96 40.58
C ALA A 52 -19.89 15.41 41.03
N VAL A 53 -19.28 16.24 40.18
CA VAL A 53 -19.08 17.67 40.46
C VAL A 53 -20.42 18.38 40.63
N GLU A 54 -21.36 18.16 39.72
CA GLU A 54 -22.71 18.74 39.77
C GLU A 54 -23.43 18.31 41.05
N THR A 55 -23.48 17.00 41.34
CA THR A 55 -24.13 16.48 42.54
C THR A 55 -23.49 17.02 43.83
N ALA A 56 -22.17 17.20 43.87
CA ALA A 56 -21.49 17.81 45.01
C ALA A 56 -21.79 19.31 45.16
N LEU A 57 -21.94 20.05 44.06
CA LEU A 57 -22.38 21.45 44.10
C LEU A 57 -23.85 21.57 44.53
N ASP A 58 -24.73 20.66 44.09
CA ASP A 58 -26.12 20.60 44.55
C ASP A 58 -26.20 20.33 46.06
N ALA A 59 -25.37 19.41 46.57
CA ALA A 59 -25.21 19.19 48.01
C ALA A 59 -24.76 20.47 48.74
N GLN A 60 -23.83 21.24 48.14
CA GLN A 60 -23.41 22.53 48.71
C GLN A 60 -24.57 23.54 48.75
N VAL A 61 -25.40 23.59 47.71
CA VAL A 61 -26.60 24.43 47.66
C VAL A 61 -27.60 24.02 48.74
N GLN A 62 -27.83 22.73 48.96
CA GLN A 62 -28.73 22.26 50.02
C GLN A 62 -28.19 22.60 51.40
N LEU A 63 -26.89 22.42 51.64
CA LEU A 63 -26.21 22.82 52.88
C LEU A 63 -26.41 24.32 53.17
N LEU A 64 -26.19 25.18 52.17
CA LEU A 64 -26.42 26.62 52.27
C LEU A 64 -27.89 26.96 52.51
N THR A 65 -28.80 26.24 51.87
CA THR A 65 -30.26 26.41 52.04
C THR A 65 -30.68 26.08 53.46
N MET A 66 -30.23 24.95 54.03
CA MET A 66 -30.51 24.59 55.43
C MET A 66 -30.04 25.67 56.40
N GLN A 67 -28.83 26.21 56.19
CA GLN A 67 -28.31 27.27 57.04
C GLN A 67 -29.04 28.61 56.85
N ARG A 68 -29.53 28.89 55.64
CA ARG A 68 -30.39 30.05 55.35
C ARG A 68 -31.73 29.92 56.06
N GLU A 69 -32.40 28.78 55.98
CA GLU A 69 -33.71 28.58 56.63
C GLU A 69 -33.63 28.68 58.15
N LEU A 70 -32.55 28.18 58.76
CA LEU A 70 -32.32 28.36 60.21
C LEU A 70 -32.15 29.84 60.59
N ARG A 71 -31.54 30.65 59.73
CA ARG A 71 -31.47 32.11 59.95
C ARG A 71 -32.82 32.79 59.70
N GLN A 72 -33.57 32.34 58.69
CA GLN A 72 -34.91 32.82 58.39
C GLN A 72 -35.85 32.62 59.58
N ALA A 73 -35.73 31.47 60.27
CA ALA A 73 -36.50 31.16 61.48
C ALA A 73 -36.33 32.19 62.62
N LEU A 74 -35.23 32.96 62.63
CA LEU A 74 -34.97 34.00 63.62
C LEU A 74 -35.59 35.36 63.26
N LEU A 75 -36.09 35.52 62.04
CA LEU A 75 -36.52 36.79 61.47
C LEU A 75 -38.01 36.85 61.14
N VAL A 76 -38.65 35.69 60.92
CA VAL A 76 -40.03 35.62 60.46
C VAL A 76 -41.01 35.39 61.61
N ASP A 77 -42.14 36.09 61.52
CA ASP A 77 -43.29 35.92 62.41
C ASP A 77 -44.47 35.31 61.66
N GLY A 78 -45.44 34.75 62.40
CA GLY A 78 -46.65 34.18 61.85
C GLY A 78 -46.56 32.68 61.54
N GLU A 79 -47.72 32.01 61.55
CA GLU A 79 -47.78 30.54 61.40
C GLU A 79 -47.41 30.06 60.00
N GLU A 80 -47.82 30.79 58.97
CA GLU A 80 -47.52 30.46 57.57
C GLU A 80 -46.02 30.51 57.29
N ALA A 81 -45.36 31.62 57.66
CA ALA A 81 -43.91 31.76 57.50
C ALA A 81 -43.13 30.71 58.31
N ARG A 82 -43.62 30.36 59.52
CA ARG A 82 -43.05 29.27 60.33
C ARG A 82 -43.13 27.92 59.64
N ARG A 83 -44.27 27.58 59.05
CA ARG A 83 -44.43 26.33 58.27
C ARG A 83 -43.54 26.33 57.03
N ALA A 84 -43.41 27.47 56.35
CA ALA A 84 -42.62 27.58 55.12
C ALA A 84 -41.13 27.29 55.33
N TRP A 85 -40.47 27.93 56.32
CA TRP A 85 -39.04 27.69 56.55
C TRP A 85 -38.78 26.26 57.04
N GLN A 86 -39.67 25.70 57.87
CA GLN A 86 -39.54 24.31 58.34
C GLN A 86 -39.61 23.31 57.20
N ALA A 87 -40.57 23.51 56.29
CA ALA A 87 -40.71 22.67 55.10
C ALA A 87 -39.48 22.80 54.19
N ALA A 88 -39.04 24.03 53.90
CA ALA A 88 -37.85 24.28 53.08
C ALA A 88 -36.58 23.67 53.68
N PHE A 89 -36.41 23.75 55.01
CA PHE A 89 -35.29 23.14 55.71
C PHE A 89 -35.30 21.61 55.56
N LYS A 90 -36.44 20.97 55.83
CA LYS A 90 -36.59 19.51 55.71
C LYS A 90 -36.36 19.02 54.28
N THR A 91 -36.91 19.72 53.30
CA THR A 91 -36.68 19.39 51.88
C THR A 91 -35.21 19.52 51.51
N ALA A 92 -34.49 20.54 52.01
CA ALA A 92 -33.06 20.68 51.76
C ALA A 92 -32.25 19.55 52.43
N GLU A 93 -32.62 19.14 53.64
CA GLU A 93 -32.01 18.01 54.35
C GLU A 93 -32.21 16.67 53.61
N GLU A 94 -33.43 16.42 53.12
CA GLU A 94 -33.76 15.23 52.31
C GLU A 94 -32.96 15.21 51.01
N ARG A 95 -32.89 16.35 50.30
CA ARG A 95 -32.12 16.48 49.06
C ARG A 95 -30.62 16.30 49.28
N LEU A 96 -30.05 16.90 50.32
CA LEU A 96 -28.65 16.72 50.67
C LEU A 96 -28.34 15.24 50.94
N THR A 97 -29.22 14.54 51.64
CA THR A 97 -29.08 13.09 51.91
C THR A 97 -29.12 12.29 50.61
N ALA A 98 -30.04 12.64 49.69
CA ALA A 98 -30.11 12.02 48.37
C ALA A 98 -28.85 12.29 47.53
N ASP A 99 -28.31 13.51 47.56
CA ASP A 99 -27.08 13.87 46.85
C ASP A 99 -25.87 13.09 47.40
N LEU A 100 -25.76 12.92 48.72
CA LEU A 100 -24.73 12.09 49.35
C LEU A 100 -24.85 10.60 48.99
N ALA A 101 -26.07 10.09 48.80
CA ALA A 101 -26.31 8.72 48.32
C ALA A 101 -25.90 8.58 46.84
N ARG A 102 -26.29 9.53 46.00
CA ARG A 102 -25.90 9.55 44.58
C ARG A 102 -24.39 9.70 44.40
N LEU A 103 -23.73 10.53 45.18
CA LEU A 103 -22.27 10.64 45.18
C LEU A 103 -21.60 9.31 45.52
N ASN A 104 -22.18 8.51 46.43
CA ASN A 104 -21.63 7.19 46.76
C ASN A 104 -21.69 6.22 45.59
N GLU A 105 -22.76 6.25 44.80
CA GLU A 105 -22.87 5.46 43.58
C GLU A 105 -21.84 5.92 42.53
N LEU A 106 -21.73 7.23 42.30
CA LEU A 106 -20.81 7.81 41.32
C LEU A 106 -19.33 7.63 41.69
N LEU A 107 -19.01 7.59 42.98
CA LEU A 107 -17.64 7.46 43.49
C LEU A 107 -17.26 6.01 43.85
N ALA A 108 -18.14 5.03 43.62
CA ALA A 108 -17.86 3.63 43.93
C ALA A 108 -16.56 3.17 43.24
N GLY A 109 -15.58 2.73 44.03
CA GLY A 109 -14.27 2.29 43.53
C GLY A 109 -13.35 3.40 43.03
N SER A 110 -13.72 4.68 43.19
CA SER A 110 -12.87 5.83 42.86
C SER A 110 -11.85 6.13 43.97
N ALA A 111 -10.76 6.82 43.61
CA ALA A 111 -9.75 7.27 44.58
C ALA A 111 -10.30 8.33 45.56
N GLU A 112 -11.41 8.97 45.19
CA GLU A 112 -12.07 10.01 45.97
C GLU A 112 -13.10 9.46 46.97
N ALA A 113 -13.34 8.15 47.02
CA ALA A 113 -14.29 7.54 47.97
C ALA A 113 -14.02 7.95 49.43
N GLY A 114 -12.75 7.98 49.85
CA GLY A 114 -12.38 8.42 51.20
C GLY A 114 -12.70 9.89 51.50
N ARG A 115 -12.79 10.76 50.47
CA ARG A 115 -13.23 12.16 50.65
C ARG A 115 -14.72 12.24 50.90
N LEU A 116 -15.52 11.37 50.28
CA LEU A 116 -16.95 11.28 50.56
C LEU A 116 -17.21 10.76 51.98
N ASP A 117 -16.42 9.80 52.45
CA ASP A 117 -16.51 9.31 53.83
C ASP A 117 -16.15 10.39 54.86
N ALA A 118 -15.12 11.20 54.57
CA ALA A 118 -14.79 12.36 55.38
C ALA A 118 -15.94 13.39 55.39
N LEU A 119 -16.55 13.67 54.23
CA LEU A 119 -17.72 14.54 54.12
C LEU A 119 -18.89 14.03 54.98
N ARG A 120 -19.25 12.75 54.85
CA ARG A 120 -20.30 12.11 55.67
C ARG A 120 -20.00 12.24 57.16
N THR A 121 -18.77 11.95 57.57
CA THR A 121 -18.34 12.10 58.97
C THR A 121 -18.53 13.52 59.48
N THR A 122 -18.15 14.54 58.71
CA THR A 122 -18.35 15.95 59.10
C THR A 122 -19.83 16.33 59.14
N TYR A 123 -20.65 15.79 58.24
CA TYR A 123 -22.09 16.03 58.19
C TYR A 123 -22.82 15.41 59.39
N ASP A 124 -22.48 14.17 59.73
CA ASP A 124 -23.03 13.46 60.88
C ASP A 124 -22.64 14.17 62.19
N ALA A 125 -21.40 14.65 62.30
CA ALA A 125 -20.93 15.42 63.46
C ALA A 125 -21.65 16.76 63.61
N TRP A 126 -22.07 17.40 62.51
CA TRP A 126 -22.82 18.66 62.54
C TRP A 126 -24.30 18.48 62.89
N THR A 127 -24.88 17.32 62.55
CA THR A 127 -26.32 17.03 62.66
C THR A 127 -26.90 17.32 64.06
N PRO A 128 -26.30 16.88 65.18
CA PRO A 128 -26.85 17.17 66.52
C PRO A 128 -26.96 18.67 66.82
N THR A 129 -25.94 19.45 66.44
CA THR A 129 -25.93 20.91 66.67
C THR A 129 -26.99 21.60 65.82
N ARG A 130 -27.13 21.16 64.56
CA ARG A 130 -28.15 21.65 63.64
C ARG A 130 -29.56 21.34 64.13
N SER A 131 -29.84 20.09 64.51
CA SER A 131 -31.15 19.65 64.99
C SER A 131 -31.55 20.41 66.26
N LYS A 132 -30.61 20.66 67.18
CA LYS A 132 -30.87 21.49 68.36
C LYS A 132 -31.27 22.93 67.98
N ALA A 133 -30.58 23.56 67.02
CA ALA A 133 -30.94 24.89 66.56
C ALA A 133 -32.34 24.93 65.90
N PHE A 134 -32.67 23.90 65.11
CA PHE A 134 -33.97 23.72 64.49
C PHE A 134 -35.09 23.57 65.54
N GLU A 135 -34.92 22.66 66.51
CA GLU A 135 -35.91 22.38 67.55
C GLU A 135 -36.20 23.61 68.42
N LEU A 136 -35.16 24.34 68.85
CA LEU A 136 -35.33 25.58 69.62
C LEU A 136 -36.12 26.63 68.82
N ALA A 137 -35.84 26.76 67.51
CA ALA A 137 -36.59 27.68 66.65
C ALA A 137 -38.05 27.24 66.47
N VAL A 138 -38.33 25.93 66.35
CA VAL A 138 -39.71 25.39 66.29
C VAL A 138 -40.47 25.66 67.58
N GLN A 139 -39.82 25.53 68.74
CA GLN A 139 -40.39 25.80 70.06
C GLN A 139 -40.60 27.29 70.34
N GLY A 140 -40.10 28.19 69.47
CA GLY A 140 -40.17 29.64 69.65
C GLY A 140 -39.06 30.22 70.54
N ASP A 141 -38.08 29.41 70.96
CA ASP A 141 -36.89 29.90 71.65
C ASP A 141 -35.86 30.46 70.66
N ILE A 142 -36.14 31.67 70.17
CA ILE A 142 -35.28 32.37 69.21
C ILE A 142 -33.92 32.71 69.82
N ALA A 143 -33.84 33.03 71.11
CA ALA A 143 -32.60 33.36 71.79
C ALA A 143 -31.67 32.14 71.90
N GLY A 144 -32.21 31.00 72.32
CA GLY A 144 -31.49 29.73 72.37
C GLY A 144 -31.06 29.26 70.99
N SER A 145 -31.95 29.30 70.00
CA SER A 145 -31.62 28.93 68.62
C SER A 145 -30.49 29.81 68.05
N LYS A 146 -30.56 31.13 68.28
CA LYS A 146 -29.50 32.08 67.90
C LYS A 146 -28.16 31.74 68.57
N GLN A 147 -28.16 31.43 69.87
CA GLN A 147 -26.93 31.06 70.58
C GLN A 147 -26.27 29.81 69.98
N VAL A 148 -27.06 28.79 69.62
CA VAL A 148 -26.53 27.59 68.95
C VAL A 148 -26.04 27.91 67.54
N LEU A 149 -26.84 28.61 66.73
CA LEU A 149 -26.55 28.87 65.32
C LEU A 149 -25.28 29.72 65.12
N PHE A 150 -25.05 30.70 65.98
CA PHE A 150 -23.88 31.59 65.92
C PHE A 150 -22.76 31.15 66.87
N GLY A 151 -22.93 30.04 67.61
CA GLY A 151 -21.90 29.49 68.48
C GLY A 151 -20.68 28.99 67.71
N ALA A 152 -19.50 29.07 68.33
CA ALA A 152 -18.24 28.68 67.70
C ALA A 152 -18.22 27.21 67.25
N GLU A 153 -18.91 26.32 67.97
CA GLU A 153 -19.07 24.91 67.61
C GLU A 153 -19.83 24.74 66.28
N ASN A 154 -21.01 25.35 66.14
CA ASN A 154 -21.79 25.27 64.91
C ASN A 154 -21.04 25.89 63.73
N VAL A 155 -20.41 27.05 63.92
CA VAL A 155 -19.62 27.71 62.86
C VAL A 155 -18.48 26.80 62.39
N ARG A 156 -17.76 26.15 63.33
CA ARG A 156 -16.69 25.22 62.99
C ARG A 156 -17.21 23.99 62.25
N ALA A 157 -18.28 23.37 62.75
CA ALA A 157 -18.88 22.17 62.16
C ALA A 157 -19.43 22.45 60.75
N TYR A 158 -20.19 23.53 60.58
CA TYR A 158 -20.69 23.96 59.27
C TYR A 158 -19.55 24.22 58.27
N ASN A 159 -18.52 24.96 58.69
CA ASN A 159 -17.37 25.23 57.81
C ASN A 159 -16.62 23.94 57.44
N ALA A 160 -16.53 22.96 58.35
CA ALA A 160 -15.93 21.66 58.06
C ALA A 160 -16.70 20.92 56.96
N VAL A 161 -18.04 20.89 57.02
CA VAL A 161 -18.87 20.28 55.96
C VAL A 161 -18.70 21.03 54.64
N ASN A 162 -18.80 22.37 54.65
CA ASN A 162 -18.66 23.18 53.44
C ASN A 162 -17.29 23.02 52.78
N ASN A 163 -16.21 22.96 53.57
CA ASN A 163 -14.87 22.72 53.08
C ASN A 163 -14.70 21.31 52.54
N ALA A 164 -15.27 20.28 53.19
CA ALA A 164 -15.21 18.90 52.70
C ALA A 164 -15.92 18.74 51.34
N ILE A 165 -17.05 19.42 51.12
CA ILE A 165 -17.70 19.48 49.80
C ILE A 165 -16.79 20.20 48.78
N GLY A 166 -16.20 21.34 49.15
CA GLY A 166 -15.28 22.09 48.30
C GLY A 166 -14.06 21.26 47.88
N ASP A 167 -13.45 20.54 48.81
CA ASP A 167 -12.32 19.65 48.57
C ASP A 167 -12.69 18.50 47.63
N LEU A 168 -13.89 17.93 47.78
CA LEU A 168 -14.41 16.90 46.88
C LEU A 168 -14.61 17.45 45.45
N VAL A 169 -15.23 18.63 45.31
CA VAL A 169 -15.43 19.30 44.02
C VAL A 169 -14.09 19.57 43.34
N GLN A 170 -13.09 20.09 44.07
CA GLN A 170 -11.76 20.35 43.53
C GLN A 170 -11.06 19.06 43.09
N ALA A 171 -11.14 18.00 43.89
CA ALA A 171 -10.56 16.70 43.53
C ALA A 171 -11.18 16.15 42.24
N LYS A 172 -12.51 16.20 42.09
CA LYS A 172 -13.19 15.72 40.87
C LYS A 172 -12.92 16.60 39.65
N ARG A 173 -12.82 17.92 39.80
CA ARG A 173 -12.38 18.82 38.71
C ARG A 173 -10.95 18.52 38.27
N ALA A 174 -10.04 18.32 39.23
CA ALA A 174 -8.66 17.95 38.94
C ALA A 174 -8.57 16.58 38.23
N ARG A 175 -9.39 15.61 38.64
CA ARG A 175 -9.49 14.31 37.99
C ARG A 175 -10.01 14.41 36.56
N ALA A 176 -11.08 15.17 36.33
CA ALA A 176 -11.60 15.43 35.00
C ALA A 176 -10.53 16.06 34.08
N ALA A 177 -9.80 17.05 34.59
CA ALA A 177 -8.70 17.69 33.86
C ALA A 177 -7.55 16.71 33.55
N ALA A 178 -7.20 15.83 34.51
CA ALA A 178 -6.18 14.81 34.31
C ALA A 178 -6.58 13.79 33.24
N VAL A 179 -7.84 13.32 33.23
CA VAL A 179 -8.35 12.43 32.18
C VAL A 179 -8.23 13.08 30.80
N VAL A 180 -8.61 14.35 30.67
CA VAL A 180 -8.46 15.08 29.40
C VAL A 180 -6.99 15.25 28.99
N ALA A 181 -6.10 15.52 29.95
CA ALA A 181 -4.67 15.67 29.68
C ALA A 181 -4.04 14.33 29.23
N ASP A 182 -4.39 13.22 29.89
CA ASP A 182 -3.93 11.88 29.56
C ASP A 182 -4.41 11.46 28.15
N THR A 183 -5.66 11.74 27.81
CA THR A 183 -6.20 11.51 26.46
C THR A 183 -5.43 12.31 25.40
N LYS A 184 -5.21 13.62 25.63
CA LYS A 184 -4.44 14.46 24.68
C LYS A 184 -2.99 13.99 24.51
N ALA A 185 -2.33 13.56 25.58
CA ALA A 185 -0.96 13.04 25.52
C ALA A 185 -0.90 11.71 24.75
N ALA A 186 -1.87 10.82 24.99
CA ALA A 186 -2.01 9.57 24.25
C ALA A 186 -2.30 9.82 22.76
N ASP A 187 -3.11 10.82 22.43
CA ASP A 187 -3.41 11.22 21.05
C ASP A 187 -2.15 11.69 20.33
N ARG A 188 -1.38 12.60 20.94
CA ARG A 188 -0.16 13.12 20.30
C ARG A 188 0.87 12.02 19.99
N ARG A 189 1.04 11.07 20.92
CA ARG A 189 1.92 9.91 20.71
C ARG A 189 1.42 9.03 19.56
N THR A 190 0.11 8.80 19.51
CA THR A 190 -0.50 7.96 18.47
C THR A 190 -0.46 8.62 17.10
N GLU A 191 -0.72 9.93 17.01
CA GLU A 191 -0.56 10.72 15.78
C GLU A 191 0.85 10.55 15.18
N VAL A 192 1.89 10.69 16.01
CA VAL A 192 3.28 10.56 15.58
C VAL A 192 3.58 9.14 15.11
N VAL A 193 3.12 8.12 15.84
CA VAL A 193 3.29 6.71 15.43
C VAL A 193 2.56 6.41 14.13
N MET A 194 1.30 6.86 13.98
CA MET A 194 0.52 6.68 12.75
C MET A 194 1.17 7.41 11.57
N ALA A 195 1.67 8.62 11.76
CA ALA A 195 2.38 9.37 10.74
C ALA A 195 3.67 8.65 10.30
N MET A 196 4.45 8.10 11.25
CA MET A 196 5.64 7.30 10.93
C MET A 196 5.28 6.01 10.19
N VAL A 197 4.29 5.26 10.65
CA VAL A 197 3.82 4.03 9.98
C VAL A 197 3.33 4.35 8.56
N MET A 198 2.57 5.43 8.39
CA MET A 198 2.09 5.88 7.09
C MET A 198 3.26 6.29 6.17
N ALA A 199 4.22 7.07 6.67
CA ALA A 199 5.40 7.47 5.90
C ALA A 199 6.22 6.25 5.45
N VAL A 200 6.44 5.28 6.34
CA VAL A 200 7.12 4.02 6.00
C VAL A 200 6.32 3.20 4.99
N ALA A 201 5.00 3.08 5.17
CA ALA A 201 4.14 2.36 4.24
C ALA A 201 4.16 2.97 2.83
N VAL A 202 4.12 4.30 2.74
CA VAL A 202 4.24 5.03 1.47
C VAL A 202 5.63 4.83 0.85
N ALA A 203 6.69 4.95 1.63
CA ALA A 203 8.06 4.76 1.14
C ALA A 203 8.30 3.33 0.63
N VAL A 204 7.82 2.33 1.36
CA VAL A 204 7.90 0.91 0.97
C VAL A 204 7.03 0.65 -0.26
N GLY A 205 5.79 1.13 -0.28
CA GLY A 205 4.88 1.00 -1.41
C GLY A 205 5.45 1.62 -2.69
N ALA A 206 5.97 2.85 -2.60
CA ALA A 206 6.63 3.52 -3.71
C ALA A 206 7.89 2.79 -4.16
N GLY A 207 8.72 2.31 -3.23
CA GLY A 207 9.92 1.53 -3.54
C GLY A 207 9.60 0.24 -4.29
N ILE A 208 8.63 -0.53 -3.81
CA ILE A 208 8.17 -1.76 -4.47
C ILE A 208 7.58 -1.44 -5.85
N ALA A 209 6.70 -0.44 -5.95
CA ALA A 209 6.08 -0.03 -7.21
C ALA A 209 7.12 0.36 -8.26
N LEU A 210 8.11 1.18 -7.90
CA LEU A 210 9.18 1.61 -8.81
C LEU A 210 10.07 0.44 -9.25
N VAL A 211 10.43 -0.48 -8.34
CA VAL A 211 11.26 -1.64 -8.67
C VAL A 211 10.52 -2.62 -9.58
N VAL A 212 9.27 -2.95 -9.24
CA VAL A 212 8.45 -3.89 -10.02
C VAL A 212 8.14 -3.30 -11.39
N SER A 213 7.67 -2.05 -11.45
CA SER A 213 7.37 -1.35 -12.71
C SER A 213 8.59 -1.31 -13.64
N ARG A 214 9.74 -0.81 -13.16
CA ARG A 214 10.96 -0.70 -13.98
C ARG A 214 11.42 -2.05 -14.51
N ARG A 215 11.29 -3.12 -13.73
CA ARG A 215 11.72 -4.46 -14.16
C ARG A 215 10.77 -5.09 -15.16
N ILE A 216 9.47 -4.98 -14.94
CA ILE A 216 8.47 -5.48 -15.89
C ILE A 216 8.63 -4.75 -17.23
N THR A 217 8.68 -3.42 -17.21
CA THR A 217 8.85 -2.62 -18.43
C THR A 217 10.15 -2.98 -19.16
N ARG A 218 11.29 -3.10 -18.47
CA ARG A 218 12.56 -3.50 -19.11
C ARG A 218 12.52 -4.89 -19.71
N GLY A 219 11.98 -5.88 -18.98
CA GLY A 219 11.91 -7.26 -19.47
C GLY A 219 11.01 -7.39 -20.71
N VAL A 220 9.83 -6.75 -20.67
CA VAL A 220 8.91 -6.72 -21.81
C VAL A 220 9.52 -5.98 -23.00
N GLN A 221 10.20 -4.86 -22.79
CA GLN A 221 10.89 -4.12 -23.85
C GLN A 221 11.99 -4.94 -24.50
N LEU A 222 12.82 -5.67 -23.73
CA LEU A 222 13.88 -6.52 -24.28
C LEU A 222 13.32 -7.61 -25.21
N VAL A 223 12.27 -8.31 -24.76
CA VAL A 223 11.61 -9.34 -25.58
C VAL A 223 10.95 -8.70 -26.81
N GLY A 224 10.27 -7.56 -26.63
CA GLY A 224 9.64 -6.83 -27.74
C GLY A 224 10.64 -6.40 -28.81
N THR A 225 11.73 -5.73 -28.44
CA THR A 225 12.78 -5.28 -29.36
C THR A 225 13.42 -6.45 -30.11
N MET A 226 13.66 -7.56 -29.42
CA MET A 226 14.22 -8.76 -30.03
C MET A 226 13.26 -9.39 -31.04
N LEU A 227 11.98 -9.55 -30.70
CA LEU A 227 10.97 -10.09 -31.61
C LEU A 227 10.75 -9.18 -32.83
N SER A 228 10.74 -7.85 -32.64
CA SER A 228 10.71 -6.90 -33.77
C SER A 228 11.94 -7.04 -34.66
N SER A 229 13.14 -7.19 -34.10
CA SER A 229 14.36 -7.42 -34.90
C SER A 229 14.30 -8.73 -35.68
N LEU A 230 13.75 -9.80 -35.08
CA LEU A 230 13.53 -11.05 -35.79
C LEU A 230 12.54 -10.88 -36.94
N ALA A 231 11.39 -10.29 -36.68
CA ALA A 231 10.33 -10.12 -37.67
C ALA A 231 10.78 -9.19 -38.80
N ASP A 232 11.18 -7.97 -38.47
CA ASP A 232 11.40 -6.88 -39.43
C ASP A 232 12.70 -7.04 -40.22
N HIS A 233 13.71 -7.71 -39.64
CA HIS A 233 15.03 -7.84 -40.25
C HIS A 233 15.37 -9.28 -40.63
N CYS A 234 15.39 -10.20 -39.66
CA CYS A 234 15.91 -11.55 -39.90
C CYS A 234 14.99 -12.38 -40.81
N VAL A 235 13.70 -12.43 -40.50
CA VAL A 235 12.72 -13.18 -41.30
C VAL A 235 12.49 -12.50 -42.64
N THR A 236 12.37 -11.17 -42.69
CA THR A 236 12.21 -10.43 -43.95
C THR A 236 13.43 -10.53 -44.86
N SER A 237 14.66 -10.52 -44.33
CA SER A 237 15.88 -10.73 -45.15
C SER A 237 15.97 -12.17 -45.67
N LEU A 238 15.67 -13.16 -44.83
CA LEU A 238 15.62 -14.56 -45.26
C LEU A 238 14.55 -14.79 -46.34
N ALA A 239 13.36 -14.22 -46.19
CA ALA A 239 12.30 -14.29 -47.21
C ALA A 239 12.76 -13.70 -48.55
N ARG A 240 13.38 -12.51 -48.55
CA ARG A 240 13.94 -11.89 -49.76
C ARG A 240 15.06 -12.74 -50.38
N GLY A 241 15.94 -13.32 -49.55
CA GLY A 241 17.00 -14.22 -50.00
C GLY A 241 16.45 -15.48 -50.67
N LEU A 242 15.44 -16.11 -50.07
CA LEU A 242 14.77 -17.28 -50.65
C LEU A 242 14.07 -16.95 -51.97
N GLU A 243 13.44 -15.79 -52.07
CA GLU A 243 12.79 -15.33 -53.30
C GLU A 243 13.80 -15.07 -54.43
N ALA A 244 14.95 -14.46 -54.12
CA ALA A 244 16.05 -14.29 -55.06
C ALA A 244 16.63 -15.63 -55.50
N PHE A 245 16.87 -16.54 -54.54
CA PHE A 245 17.35 -17.90 -54.80
C PHE A 245 16.40 -18.68 -55.72
N ALA A 246 15.09 -18.58 -55.52
CA ALA A 246 14.09 -19.21 -56.37
C ALA A 246 14.09 -18.68 -57.82
N ARG A 247 14.53 -17.43 -58.03
CA ARG A 247 14.73 -16.84 -59.37
C ARG A 247 16.11 -17.12 -59.96
N GLY A 248 16.95 -17.91 -59.28
CA GLY A 248 18.33 -18.19 -59.71
C GLY A 248 19.32 -17.08 -59.42
N ASP A 249 18.93 -16.03 -58.68
CA ASP A 249 19.84 -15.01 -58.21
C ASP A 249 20.49 -15.46 -56.89
N LEU A 250 21.72 -15.93 -56.98
CA LEU A 250 22.49 -16.45 -55.84
C LEU A 250 23.39 -15.37 -55.20
N THR A 251 23.26 -14.10 -55.61
CA THR A 251 24.11 -13.01 -55.12
C THR A 251 23.64 -12.43 -53.78
N VAL A 252 22.39 -12.72 -53.39
CA VAL A 252 21.81 -12.19 -52.15
C VAL A 252 22.29 -12.99 -50.94
N HIS A 253 23.08 -12.33 -50.08
CA HIS A 253 23.55 -12.87 -48.81
C HIS A 253 22.66 -12.43 -47.65
N VAL A 254 22.39 -13.33 -46.71
CA VAL A 254 21.56 -13.10 -45.52
C VAL A 254 22.36 -13.37 -44.25
N GLU A 255 22.36 -12.40 -43.33
CA GLU A 255 22.94 -12.54 -41.99
C GLU A 255 21.93 -12.19 -40.89
N PRO A 256 21.85 -12.99 -39.81
CA PRO A 256 20.96 -12.71 -38.69
C PRO A 256 21.56 -11.61 -37.80
N VAL A 257 20.88 -10.46 -37.70
CA VAL A 257 21.33 -9.29 -36.92
C VAL A 257 20.86 -9.28 -35.46
N ALA A 258 19.84 -10.08 -35.13
CA ALA A 258 19.26 -10.10 -33.79
C ALA A 258 20.22 -10.71 -32.74
N GLN A 259 20.24 -10.09 -31.55
CA GLN A 259 21.08 -10.47 -30.42
C GLN A 259 20.27 -11.27 -29.37
N PRO A 260 20.88 -12.25 -28.68
CA PRO A 260 20.22 -13.00 -27.63
C PRO A 260 19.97 -12.14 -26.39
N ILE A 261 18.86 -12.40 -25.70
CA ILE A 261 18.47 -11.72 -24.47
C ILE A 261 19.20 -12.36 -23.29
N ALA A 262 20.05 -11.58 -22.62
CA ALA A 262 20.72 -11.99 -21.38
C ALA A 262 19.87 -11.64 -20.15
N TRP A 263 18.80 -12.40 -19.90
CA TRP A 263 17.95 -12.26 -18.71
C TRP A 263 18.31 -13.29 -17.64
N ARG A 264 18.50 -12.85 -16.39
CA ARG A 264 18.95 -13.72 -15.28
C ARG A 264 17.81 -14.25 -14.39
N GLY A 265 16.58 -13.79 -14.55
CA GLY A 265 15.45 -14.24 -13.72
C GLY A 265 14.79 -15.51 -14.25
N ARG A 266 14.23 -16.33 -13.35
CA ARG A 266 13.42 -17.53 -13.70
C ARG A 266 11.90 -17.28 -13.67
N ASP A 267 11.50 -16.02 -13.58
CA ASP A 267 10.11 -15.59 -13.62
C ASP A 267 9.50 -15.74 -15.03
N GLU A 268 8.25 -15.32 -15.19
CA GLU A 268 7.54 -15.39 -16.47
C GLU A 268 8.30 -14.64 -17.58
N LEU A 269 8.99 -13.54 -17.25
CA LEU A 269 9.84 -12.78 -18.18
C LEU A 269 11.08 -13.58 -18.59
N GLY A 270 11.69 -14.32 -17.68
CA GLY A 270 12.79 -15.24 -18.00
C GLY A 270 12.38 -16.33 -18.97
N ARG A 271 11.22 -16.94 -18.76
CA ARG A 271 10.67 -17.94 -19.69
C ARG A 271 10.36 -17.36 -21.06
N MET A 272 9.89 -16.11 -21.12
CA MET A 272 9.69 -15.39 -22.39
C MET A 272 11.03 -15.13 -23.10
N ALA A 273 12.05 -14.69 -22.36
CA ALA A 273 13.38 -14.47 -22.91
C ALA A 273 14.03 -15.77 -23.43
N GLU A 274 13.87 -16.88 -22.71
CA GLU A 274 14.37 -18.20 -23.12
C GLU A 274 13.66 -18.71 -24.38
N THR A 275 12.33 -18.58 -24.43
CA THR A 275 11.54 -18.91 -25.63
C THR A 275 11.97 -18.06 -26.83
N ALA A 276 12.19 -16.76 -26.62
CA ALA A 276 12.66 -15.85 -27.65
C ALA A 276 14.07 -16.24 -28.15
N ASN A 277 15.00 -16.53 -27.25
CA ASN A 277 16.35 -17.00 -27.63
C ASN A 277 16.29 -18.31 -28.42
N THR A 278 15.43 -19.25 -28.03
CA THR A 278 15.20 -20.49 -28.78
C THR A 278 14.71 -20.21 -30.20
N LEU A 279 13.82 -19.23 -30.38
CA LEU A 279 13.36 -18.81 -31.70
C LEU A 279 14.49 -18.17 -32.54
N LEU A 280 15.34 -17.35 -31.93
CA LEU A 280 16.53 -16.79 -32.59
C LEU A 280 17.47 -17.88 -33.08
N ASP A 281 17.76 -18.88 -32.26
CA ASP A 281 18.66 -19.98 -32.63
C ASP A 281 18.10 -20.78 -33.81
N ARG A 282 16.78 -21.02 -33.83
CA ARG A 282 16.12 -21.67 -34.97
C ARG A 282 16.19 -20.84 -36.25
N ILE A 283 16.02 -19.51 -36.16
CA ILE A 283 16.15 -18.62 -37.32
C ILE A 283 17.60 -18.58 -37.81
N ARG A 284 18.58 -18.50 -36.91
CA ARG A 284 20.01 -18.56 -37.25
C ARG A 284 20.36 -19.85 -37.98
N ALA A 285 19.85 -20.99 -37.50
CA ALA A 285 20.03 -22.26 -38.18
C ALA A 285 19.38 -22.28 -39.58
N ALA A 286 18.19 -21.70 -39.74
CA ALA A 286 17.54 -21.60 -41.05
C ALA A 286 18.32 -20.72 -42.04
N VAL A 287 18.86 -19.59 -41.58
CA VAL A 287 19.72 -18.72 -42.38
C VAL A 287 21.01 -19.45 -42.79
N ALA A 288 21.63 -20.18 -41.85
CA ALA A 288 22.84 -20.95 -42.15
C ALA A 288 22.60 -22.03 -43.21
N SER A 289 21.47 -22.75 -43.13
CA SER A 289 21.07 -23.75 -44.14
C SER A 289 20.82 -23.11 -45.51
N TYR A 290 20.16 -21.95 -45.54
CA TYR A 290 19.97 -21.18 -46.78
C TYR A 290 21.31 -20.77 -47.40
N GLU A 291 22.23 -20.21 -46.61
CA GLU A 291 23.54 -19.79 -47.08
C GLU A 291 24.41 -20.95 -47.57
N GLN A 292 24.28 -22.12 -46.94
CA GLN A 292 24.93 -23.33 -47.42
C GLN A 292 24.38 -23.75 -48.78
N ALA A 293 23.05 -23.85 -48.93
CA ALA A 293 22.41 -24.19 -50.20
C ALA A 293 22.76 -23.18 -51.32
N ARG A 294 22.86 -21.89 -50.98
CA ARG A 294 23.32 -20.83 -51.89
C ARG A 294 24.73 -21.07 -52.39
N ARG A 295 25.68 -21.36 -51.50
CA ARG A 295 27.08 -21.65 -51.87
C ARG A 295 27.20 -22.91 -52.73
N ASP A 296 26.53 -23.99 -52.33
CA ASP A 296 26.58 -25.27 -53.05
C ASP A 296 26.04 -25.11 -54.47
N LEU A 297 24.93 -24.37 -54.65
CA LEU A 297 24.37 -24.12 -55.98
C LEU A 297 25.26 -23.18 -56.82
N GLN A 298 25.91 -22.17 -56.21
CA GLN A 298 26.90 -21.33 -56.91
C GLN A 298 28.08 -22.16 -57.43
N GLU A 299 28.57 -23.10 -56.62
CA GLU A 299 29.66 -23.98 -57.01
C GLU A 299 29.23 -24.89 -58.19
N LEU A 300 28.06 -25.52 -58.10
CA LEU A 300 27.52 -26.37 -59.17
C LEU A 300 27.36 -25.59 -60.47
N VAL A 301 26.82 -24.37 -60.43
CA VAL A 301 26.71 -23.50 -61.62
C VAL A 301 28.09 -23.17 -62.19
N GLY A 302 29.08 -22.86 -61.33
CA GLY A 302 30.45 -22.61 -61.75
C GLY A 302 31.17 -23.84 -62.33
N GLN A 303 30.85 -25.05 -61.85
CA GLN A 303 31.32 -26.30 -62.43
C GLN A 303 30.70 -26.53 -63.82
N ILE A 304 29.38 -26.30 -63.97
CA ILE A 304 28.68 -26.42 -65.25
C ILE A 304 29.23 -25.43 -66.28
N GLN A 305 29.49 -24.18 -65.90
CA GLN A 305 30.07 -23.18 -66.80
C GLN A 305 31.46 -23.57 -67.29
N ARG A 306 32.32 -24.12 -66.41
CA ARG A 306 33.63 -24.64 -66.80
C ARG A 306 33.51 -25.82 -67.76
N ALA A 307 32.68 -26.81 -67.43
CA ALA A 307 32.44 -27.95 -68.31
C ALA A 307 31.87 -27.53 -69.68
N ALA A 308 30.97 -26.55 -69.72
CA ALA A 308 30.46 -25.98 -70.97
C ALA A 308 31.55 -25.26 -71.77
N GLY A 309 32.48 -24.57 -71.10
CA GLY A 309 33.66 -23.97 -71.72
C GLY A 309 34.57 -25.02 -72.35
N ASP A 310 34.90 -26.08 -71.62
CA ASP A 310 35.72 -27.20 -72.11
C ASP A 310 35.07 -27.88 -73.34
N VAL A 311 33.74 -28.04 -73.32
CA VAL A 311 32.96 -28.58 -74.44
C VAL A 311 32.99 -27.62 -75.64
N ALA A 312 32.85 -26.32 -75.43
CA ALA A 312 32.90 -25.32 -76.50
C ALA A 312 34.30 -25.26 -77.14
N GLU A 313 35.36 -25.30 -76.34
CA GLU A 313 36.74 -25.36 -76.81
C GLU A 313 37.00 -26.65 -77.61
N SER A 314 36.59 -27.81 -77.07
CA SER A 314 36.71 -29.10 -77.75
C SER A 314 35.94 -29.09 -79.09
N SER A 315 34.77 -28.46 -79.13
CA SER A 315 33.97 -28.31 -80.35
C SER A 315 34.66 -27.40 -81.38
N ALA A 316 35.33 -26.33 -80.94
CA ALA A 316 36.12 -25.46 -81.81
C ALA A 316 37.33 -26.19 -82.41
N GLN A 317 38.05 -26.96 -81.59
CA GLN A 317 39.16 -27.81 -82.05
C GLN A 317 38.68 -28.86 -83.06
N LEU A 318 37.56 -29.52 -82.78
CA LEU A 318 36.94 -30.47 -83.71
C LEU A 318 36.53 -29.79 -85.02
N GLY A 319 35.95 -28.59 -84.96
CA GLY A 319 35.61 -27.80 -86.15
C GLY A 319 36.84 -27.45 -86.99
N GLN A 320 37.96 -27.09 -86.35
CA GLN A 320 39.23 -26.86 -87.03
C GLN A 320 39.77 -28.14 -87.70
N ALA A 321 39.75 -29.27 -86.99
CA ALA A 321 40.16 -30.56 -87.53
C ALA A 321 39.26 -31.03 -88.69
N ALA A 322 37.95 -30.81 -88.60
CA ALA A 322 36.99 -31.11 -89.65
C ALA A 322 37.24 -30.25 -90.91
N ASN A 323 37.54 -28.95 -90.74
CA ASN A 323 37.92 -28.07 -91.85
C ASN A 323 39.23 -28.52 -92.51
N GLN A 324 40.25 -28.87 -91.72
CA GLN A 324 41.50 -29.43 -92.24
C GLN A 324 41.25 -30.72 -93.01
N THR A 325 40.42 -31.61 -92.47
CA THR A 325 40.03 -32.86 -93.15
C THR A 325 39.28 -32.56 -94.45
N GLY A 326 38.38 -31.58 -94.46
CA GLY A 326 37.69 -31.12 -95.68
C GLY A 326 38.66 -30.60 -96.74
N THR A 327 39.66 -29.80 -96.35
CA THR A 327 40.71 -29.35 -97.28
C THR A 327 41.57 -30.50 -97.79
N ALA A 328 41.91 -31.48 -96.94
CA ALA A 328 42.64 -32.67 -97.35
C ALA A 328 41.82 -33.53 -98.32
N VAL A 329 40.53 -33.73 -98.06
CA VAL A 329 39.62 -34.44 -98.97
C VAL A 329 39.49 -33.71 -100.30
N GLN A 330 39.43 -32.37 -100.31
CA GLN A 330 39.47 -31.58 -101.55
C GLN A 330 40.79 -31.77 -102.31
N GLN A 331 41.94 -31.74 -101.61
CA GLN A 331 43.24 -32.00 -102.22
C GLN A 331 43.33 -33.41 -102.81
N VAL A 332 42.82 -34.43 -102.12
CA VAL A 332 42.73 -35.80 -102.62
C VAL A 332 41.80 -35.86 -103.83
N SER A 333 40.64 -35.20 -103.79
CA SER A 333 39.71 -35.15 -104.92
C SER A 333 40.37 -34.50 -106.14
N SER A 334 41.10 -33.39 -105.98
CA SER A 334 41.89 -32.76 -107.05
C SER A 334 43.01 -33.67 -107.56
N ALA A 335 43.70 -34.39 -106.68
CA ALA A 335 44.73 -35.35 -107.08
C ALA A 335 44.14 -36.54 -107.85
N VAL A 336 42.98 -37.06 -107.42
CA VAL A 336 42.24 -38.12 -108.12
C VAL A 336 41.71 -37.63 -109.47
N GLN A 337 41.23 -36.39 -109.57
CA GLN A 337 40.88 -35.77 -110.85
C GLN A 337 42.10 -35.60 -111.76
N GLY A 338 43.25 -35.22 -111.19
CA GLY A 338 44.52 -35.15 -111.91
C GLY A 338 45.01 -36.52 -112.40
N ILE A 339 44.85 -37.56 -111.58
CA ILE A 339 45.15 -38.95 -111.97
C ILE A 339 44.18 -39.45 -113.05
N ALA A 340 42.89 -39.13 -112.94
CA ALA A 340 41.89 -39.47 -113.95
C ALA A 340 42.20 -38.76 -115.28
N ALA A 341 42.57 -37.47 -115.25
CA ALA A 341 43.02 -36.74 -116.44
C ALA A 341 44.32 -37.34 -117.02
N GLY A 342 45.31 -37.67 -116.18
CA GLY A 342 46.55 -38.31 -116.63
C GLY A 342 46.35 -39.72 -117.18
N ALA A 343 45.43 -40.50 -116.60
CA ALA A 343 45.04 -41.82 -117.11
C ALA A 343 44.30 -41.69 -118.45
N GLN A 344 43.49 -40.65 -118.64
CA GLN A 344 42.84 -40.33 -119.92
C GLN A 344 43.89 -39.98 -120.99
N ASP A 345 44.89 -39.14 -120.67
CA ASP A 345 45.99 -38.78 -121.58
C ASP A 345 46.86 -40.00 -121.94
N THR A 346 47.06 -40.91 -121.00
CA THR A 346 47.79 -42.17 -121.25
C THR A 346 46.98 -43.10 -122.15
N SER A 347 45.65 -43.11 -122.01
CA SER A 347 44.76 -43.93 -122.84
C SER A 347 44.52 -43.37 -124.25
N THR A 348 44.72 -42.08 -124.49
CA THR A 348 44.70 -41.48 -125.84
C THR A 348 46.06 -41.52 -126.54
N SER A 349 47.13 -41.82 -125.80
CA SER A 349 48.50 -41.93 -126.31
C SER A 349 48.96 -43.38 -126.59
N ALA A 350 48.07 -44.36 -126.44
CA ALA A 350 48.31 -45.79 -126.73
C ALA A 350 47.51 -46.23 -127.95
#